data_AF-R4X114-F1
#
_entry.id   AF-R4X114-F1
#
_cell.length_a   1.000
_cell.length_b   1.000
_cell.length_c   1.000
_cell.angle_alpha   90.00
_cell.angle_beta   90.00
_cell.angle_gamma   90.00
#
_symmetry.space_group_name_H-M   'P 1'
#
loop_
_entity.id
_entity.type
_entity.pdbx_description
1 polymer ?
#
loop_
_entity_poly.entity_id
_entity_poly.type
_entity_poly.pdbx_seq_one_letter_code
_entity_poly.pdbx_strand_id
1 'polypeptide(L)'
;MDSEEAFQRFYWASILKRLGIRYRRPYNMRHSYATSMLMAGMTPAFCARQLGHTVEMFLRTYAKWIDGSQNDLEMALLEDAMAVPEASSATANRQYGASAA
;
A
#
# COMPACT_ATOMS: atom_id res chain seq x y z
N MET A 1 -26.87 -8.43 29.36
CA MET A 1 -26.55 -7.30 28.46
C MET A 1 -25.27 -7.67 27.77
N ASP A 2 -25.28 -7.76 26.45
CA ASP A 2 -24.08 -8.14 25.70
C ASP A 2 -22.95 -7.13 25.99
N SER A 3 -21.78 -7.65 26.34
CA SER A 3 -20.61 -6.86 26.74
C SER A 3 -20.20 -5.85 25.66
N GLU A 4 -20.46 -6.18 24.40
CA GLU A 4 -20.18 -5.34 23.24
C GLU A 4 -21.11 -4.12 23.15
N GLU A 5 -22.40 -4.28 23.44
CA GLU A 5 -23.34 -3.15 23.46
C GLU A 5 -22.99 -2.15 24.57
N ALA A 6 -22.59 -2.66 25.73
CA ALA A 6 -22.12 -1.84 26.84
C ALA A 6 -20.85 -1.06 26.46
N PHE A 7 -19.90 -1.69 25.77
CA PHE A 7 -18.70 -1.01 25.27
C PHE A 7 -19.04 0.12 24.30
N GLN A 8 -19.85 -0.16 23.29
CA GLN A 8 -20.23 0.81 22.26
C GLN A 8 -20.99 2.02 22.84
N ARG A 9 -21.90 1.76 23.79
CA ARG A 9 -22.76 2.80 24.36
C ARG A 9 -22.03 3.66 25.39
N PHE A 10 -21.26 3.06 26.30
CA PHE A 10 -20.70 3.78 27.44
C PHE A 10 -19.29 4.32 27.18
N TYR A 11 -18.44 3.56 26.52
CA TYR A 11 -17.04 3.96 26.32
C TYR A 11 -16.89 4.67 25.00
N TRP A 12 -17.30 4.01 23.91
CA TRP A 12 -17.06 4.53 22.56
C TRP A 12 -17.78 5.85 22.28
N ALA A 13 -19.09 5.92 22.55
CA ALA A 13 -19.85 7.15 22.37
C ALA A 13 -19.33 8.30 23.26
N SER A 14 -18.93 7.99 24.50
CA SER A 14 -18.39 8.99 25.43
C SER A 14 -17.04 9.56 24.97
N ILE A 15 -16.13 8.70 24.49
CA ILE A 15 -14.82 9.12 23.97
C ILE A 15 -15.02 10.00 22.74
N LEU A 16 -15.84 9.58 21.78
CA LEU A 16 -16.11 10.38 20.57
C LEU A 16 -16.72 11.75 20.93
N LYS A 17 -17.65 11.80 21.88
CA LYS A 17 -18.24 13.06 22.36
C LYS A 17 -17.19 13.97 22.99
N ARG A 18 -16.29 13.43 23.82
CA ARG A 18 -15.19 14.20 24.44
C ARG A 18 -14.20 14.76 23.41
N LEU A 19 -13.96 14.02 22.33
CA LEU A 19 -13.10 14.46 21.22
C LEU A 19 -13.82 15.38 20.22
N GLY A 20 -15.12 15.65 20.39
CA GLY A 20 -15.91 16.44 19.44
C GLY A 20 -16.16 15.75 18.09
N ILE A 21 -15.95 14.43 18.01
CA ILE A 21 -16.10 13.64 16.79
C ILE A 21 -17.54 13.12 16.70
N ARG A 22 -18.14 13.22 15.50
CA ARG A 22 -19.47 12.66 15.23
C ARG A 22 -19.47 11.15 15.48
N TYR A 23 -20.56 10.63 16.08
CA TYR A 23 -20.70 9.20 16.29
C TYR A 23 -20.56 8.39 14.99
N ARG A 24 -19.74 7.34 15.06
CA ARG A 24 -19.52 6.32 14.04
C ARG A 24 -19.42 4.98 14.74
N ARG A 25 -19.89 3.90 14.13
CA ARG A 25 -19.73 2.56 14.69
C ARG A 25 -18.24 2.19 14.71
N PRO A 26 -17.72 1.50 15.75
CA PRO A 26 -16.32 1.06 15.80
C PRO A 26 -15.91 0.26 14.56
N TYR A 27 -16.83 -0.56 14.03
CA TYR A 27 -16.60 -1.34 12.80
C TYR A 27 -16.20 -0.49 11.60
N ASN A 28 -16.59 0.79 11.53
CA ASN A 28 -16.18 1.69 10.44
C ASN A 28 -14.68 1.96 10.46
N MET A 29 -14.03 1.94 11.62
CA MET A 29 -12.57 2.10 11.71
C MET A 29 -11.84 0.97 10.99
N ARG A 30 -12.42 -0.24 10.98
CA ARG A 30 -11.87 -1.39 10.26
C ARG A 30 -11.83 -1.14 8.76
N HIS A 31 -12.86 -0.49 8.21
CA HIS A 31 -12.89 -0.08 6.80
C HIS A 31 -11.88 1.04 6.52
N SER A 32 -11.78 2.04 7.40
CA SER A 32 -10.79 3.12 7.27
C SER A 32 -9.36 2.56 7.31
N TYR A 33 -9.09 1.59 8.18
CA TYR A 33 -7.78 0.95 8.26
C TYR A 33 -7.45 0.15 6.99
N ALA A 34 -8.40 -0.62 6.47
CA ALA A 34 -8.23 -1.38 5.21
C ALA A 34 -7.85 -0.47 4.03
N THR A 35 -8.60 0.63 3.86
CA THR A 35 -8.38 1.59 2.77
C THR A 35 -7.07 2.35 2.93
N SER A 36 -6.70 2.72 4.16
CA SER A 36 -5.43 3.39 4.43
C SER A 36 -4.22 2.51 4.09
N MET A 37 -4.27 1.21 4.40
CA MET A 37 -3.19 0.28 4.04
C MET A 37 -3.01 0.17 2.52
N LEU A 38 -4.11 0.12 1.76
CA LEU A 38 -4.04 0.06 0.30
C LEU A 38 -3.52 1.35 -0.32
N MET A 39 -3.97 2.51 0.17
CA MET A 39 -3.44 3.80 -0.28
C MET A 39 -1.95 3.97 0.03
N ALA A 40 -1.44 3.32 1.07
CA ALA A 40 -0.03 3.29 1.41
C ALA A 40 0.79 2.28 0.56
N GLY A 41 0.18 1.62 -0.44
CA GLY A 41 0.85 0.65 -1.30
C GLY A 41 1.16 -0.69 -0.63
N MET A 42 0.52 -1.00 0.50
CA MET A 42 0.78 -2.26 1.21
C MET A 42 0.18 -3.46 0.45
N THR A 43 0.87 -4.59 0.50
CA THR A 43 0.43 -5.82 -0.18
C THR A 43 -0.97 -6.25 0.27
N PRO A 44 -1.95 -6.46 -0.65
CA PRO A 44 -3.33 -6.83 -0.28
C PRO A 44 -3.43 -8.12 0.54
N ALA A 45 -2.57 -9.10 0.28
CA ALA A 45 -2.53 -10.34 1.04
C ALA A 45 -2.13 -10.13 2.52
N PHE A 46 -1.20 -9.20 2.77
CA PHE A 46 -0.84 -8.81 4.14
C PHE A 46 -2.00 -8.07 4.82
N CYS A 47 -2.63 -7.13 4.11
CA CYS A 47 -3.76 -6.36 4.62
C CYS A 47 -4.95 -7.26 5.00
N ALA A 48 -5.26 -8.26 4.16
CA ALA A 48 -6.31 -9.24 4.43
C ALA A 48 -6.05 -10.04 5.71
N ARG A 49 -4.79 -10.49 5.93
CA ARG A 49 -4.41 -11.20 7.16
C ARG A 49 -4.54 -10.36 8.42
N GLN A 50 -4.18 -9.07 8.37
CA GLN A 50 -4.32 -8.18 9.54
C GLN A 50 -5.78 -7.98 9.96
N LEU A 51 -6.71 -8.07 9.02
CA LEU A 51 -8.13 -8.01 9.32
C LEU A 51 -8.68 -9.41 9.66
N GLY A 52 -8.05 -10.50 9.23
CA GLY A 52 -8.62 -11.84 9.33
C GLY A 52 -9.66 -12.11 8.23
N HIS A 53 -9.48 -11.48 7.06
CA HIS A 53 -10.25 -11.78 5.85
C HIS A 53 -9.47 -12.75 4.96
N THR A 54 -10.20 -13.50 4.13
CA THR A 54 -9.56 -14.09 2.94
C THR A 54 -9.18 -12.98 1.96
N VAL A 55 -8.14 -13.22 1.16
CA VAL A 55 -7.68 -12.23 0.16
C VAL A 55 -8.80 -11.90 -0.83
N GLU A 56 -9.56 -12.90 -1.25
CA GLU A 56 -10.73 -12.73 -2.13
C GLU A 56 -11.78 -11.79 -1.51
N MET A 57 -12.16 -12.02 -0.24
CA MET A 57 -13.13 -11.16 0.44
C MET A 57 -12.62 -9.74 0.58
N PHE A 58 -11.33 -9.58 0.90
CA PHE A 58 -10.70 -8.27 1.04
C PHE A 58 -10.70 -7.51 -0.29
N LEU A 59 -10.23 -8.12 -1.37
CA LEU A 59 -10.18 -7.50 -2.69
C LEU A 59 -11.58 -7.18 -3.22
N ARG A 60 -12.56 -8.07 -3.03
CA ARG A 60 -13.96 -7.81 -3.40
C ARG A 60 -14.50 -6.51 -2.79
N THR A 61 -14.09 -6.17 -1.58
CA THR A 61 -14.57 -4.97 -0.87
C THR A 61 -13.70 -3.74 -1.13
N TYR A 62 -12.38 -3.90 -1.28
CA TYR A 62 -11.44 -2.77 -1.23
C TYR A 62 -10.59 -2.57 -2.48
N ALA A 63 -10.67 -3.43 -3.50
CA ALA A 63 -9.83 -3.32 -4.71
C ALA A 63 -9.94 -1.96 -5.41
N LYS A 64 -11.08 -1.27 -5.31
CA LYS A 64 -11.28 0.09 -5.82
C LYS A 64 -10.23 1.12 -5.33
N TRP A 65 -9.61 0.86 -4.17
CA TRP A 65 -8.61 1.76 -3.58
C TRP A 65 -7.17 1.41 -3.95
N ILE A 66 -6.99 0.41 -4.81
CA ILE A 66 -5.70 0.07 -5.43
C ILE A 66 -5.48 0.93 -6.68
N ASP A 67 -6.58 1.24 -7.40
CA ASP A 67 -6.53 2.01 -8.64
C ASP A 67 -6.22 3.50 -8.41
N GLY A 68 -5.45 4.12 -9.30
CA GLY A 68 -5.16 5.55 -9.29
C GLY A 68 -3.69 5.85 -9.58
N SER A 69 -3.14 6.87 -8.91
CA SER A 69 -1.74 7.31 -9.05
C SER A 69 -0.71 6.22 -8.74
N GLN A 70 -1.10 5.15 -8.04
CA GLN A 70 -0.21 4.00 -7.84
C GLN A 70 0.08 3.27 -9.14
N ASN A 71 -0.87 3.17 -10.08
CA ASN A 71 -0.65 2.42 -11.32
C ASN A 71 0.52 3.01 -12.13
N ASP A 72 0.63 4.34 -12.15
CA ASP A 72 1.73 5.04 -12.82
C ASP A 72 3.08 4.76 -12.14
N LEU A 73 3.09 4.67 -10.81
CA LEU A 73 4.29 4.34 -10.03
C LEU A 73 4.70 2.86 -10.20
N GLU A 74 3.75 1.93 -10.25
CA GLU A 74 4.01 0.52 -10.51
C GLU A 74 4.58 0.32 -11.93
N MET A 75 4.05 1.05 -12.92
CA MET A 75 4.58 1.01 -14.28
C MET A 75 5.98 1.63 -14.37
N ALA A 76 6.23 2.75 -13.71
CA ALA A 76 7.56 3.36 -13.66
C ALA A 76 8.60 2.42 -13.01
N LEU A 77 8.21 1.67 -11.98
CA LEU A 77 9.07 0.67 -11.36
C LEU A 77 9.41 -0.47 -12.34
N LEU A 78 8.43 -0.93 -13.13
CA LEU A 78 8.67 -1.92 -14.16
C LEU A 78 9.60 -1.39 -15.27
N GLU A 79 9.38 -0.16 -15.71
CA GLU A 79 10.21 0.50 -16.73
C GLU A 79 11.66 0.64 -16.27
N ASP A 80 11.89 1.06 -15.02
CA ASP A 80 13.22 1.13 -14.41
C ASP A 80 13.89 -0.25 -14.34
N ALA A 81 13.14 -1.28 -13.93
CA ALA A 81 13.67 -2.65 -13.85
C ALA A 81 13.95 -3.28 -15.22
N MET A 82 13.19 -2.90 -16.25
CA MET A 82 13.35 -3.39 -17.64
C MET A 82 14.31 -2.56 -18.48
N ALA A 83 14.63 -1.33 -18.05
CA ALA A 83 15.64 -0.51 -18.69
C ALA A 83 16.95 -1.32 -18.73
N VAL A 84 17.32 -1.74 -19.95
CA VAL A 84 18.60 -2.40 -20.20
C VAL A 84 19.66 -1.45 -19.64
N PRO A 85 20.52 -1.89 -18.70
CA PRO A 85 21.62 -1.03 -18.25
C PRO A 85 22.38 -0.69 -19.52
N GLU A 86 22.42 0.59 -19.88
CA GLU A 86 23.18 1.04 -21.02
C GLU A 86 24.58 0.48 -20.81
N ALA A 87 24.92 -0.54 -21.62
CA ALA A 87 26.17 -1.23 -21.47
C ALA A 87 27.23 -0.16 -21.57
N SER A 88 27.98 0.04 -20.48
CA SER A 88 29.14 0.91 -20.38
C SER A 88 29.97 0.81 -21.68
N SER A 89 29.69 1.71 -22.62
CA SER A 89 30.24 1.72 -23.98
C SER A 89 31.37 2.75 -24.08
N ALA A 90 32.14 2.91 -23.01
CA ALA A 90 33.22 3.89 -22.96
C ALA A 90 34.45 3.40 -22.18
N THR A 91 35.07 2.30 -22.60
CA THR A 91 36.56 2.17 -22.58
C THR A 91 37.05 1.09 -23.57
N ALA A 92 36.75 1.25 -24.86
CA ALA A 92 37.37 0.44 -25.92
C ALA A 92 38.04 1.35 -26.94
N ASN A 93 39.20 1.92 -26.57
CA ASN A 93 40.34 2.17 -27.48
C ASN A 93 41.41 3.01 -26.80
N ARG A 94 42.37 2.36 -26.13
CA ARG A 94 43.75 2.81 -26.20
C ARG A 94 44.65 1.59 -26.13
N GLN A 95 45.53 1.50 -27.12
CA GLN A 95 46.78 0.74 -27.09
C GLN A 95 46.76 -0.66 -27.72
N TYR A 96 46.66 -0.66 -29.05
CA TYR A 96 47.56 -1.49 -29.86
C TYR A 96 48.25 -0.61 -30.92
N GLY A 97 49.58 -0.60 -30.88
CA GLY A 97 50.43 -0.44 -32.07
C GLY A 97 50.83 0.97 -32.50
N ALA A 98 51.83 1.56 -31.85
CA ALA A 98 52.87 2.29 -32.57
C ALA A 98 54.14 1.42 -32.52
N SER A 99 54.39 0.73 -33.63
CA SER A 99 55.62 -0.01 -33.93
C SER A 99 56.62 0.94 -34.60
N ALA A 100 57.91 0.66 -34.37
CA ALA A 100 59.08 1.05 -35.17
C ALA A 100 59.52 2.53 -35.18
N ALA A 101 60.59 2.80 -34.42
CA ALA A 101 61.83 3.45 -34.89
C ALA A 101 62.94 3.23 -33.87
#